data_AF-A0A2K8UI53-F1
#
_entry.id   AF-A0A2K8UI53-F1
#
_cell.length_a   1.000
_cell.length_b   1.000
_cell.length_c   1.000
_cell.angle_alpha   90.00
_cell.angle_beta   90.00
_cell.angle_gamma   90.00
#
_symmetry.space_group_name_H-M   'P 1'
#
loop_
_entity.id
_entity.type
_entity.pdbx_description
1 polymer ?
#
loop_
_entity_poly.entity_id
_entity_poly.type
_entity_poly.pdbx_seq_one_letter_code
_entity_poly.pdbx_strand_id
1 'polypeptide(L)'
;MTTLPTRASLDAARVRADSIRRQQIAWQEELDWRCYRLYGLLAADTDYEYPNPPEINLGERAFEIVLARRIAAGEEETTWFTRHGSTPITAIPDHWPAGYRQVVEARIALIESDKYIGLIERPEYKRRWAATPWVEQEQTALKGWLLDRLETPSYWPDPVALTSTSRLADRARRDPEFMQVAEIYAGRPDFDPSALVAALVAAESVPFLPVLRYTEPGLRKREQWESTWDLQRREDAGEQVGEIPVPPKYKSTDFVKPDCWRLRGGLDVPKERWVSYPGAERGADGSLVIAWAGWNHLQQATALAAYYLDMKEGEGWEPARLQPLLAGLLELIPWLKQWHNDYDAEHATRMGDYFAGFLADEARSLGLTRDDLRAWKPAAITTRRGRRKTG
;
A
#
# COMPACT_ATOMS: atom_id res chain seq x y z
N MET A 1 0.13 -23.00 9.64
CA MET A 1 -1.08 -22.89 8.80
C MET A 1 -1.87 -21.72 9.33
N THR A 2 -1.93 -20.62 8.57
CA THR A 2 -2.76 -19.46 8.88
C THR A 2 -4.21 -19.86 8.65
N THR A 3 -5.04 -19.81 9.68
CA THR A 3 -6.48 -20.11 9.56
C THR A 3 -7.12 -19.14 8.55
N LEU A 4 -7.85 -19.65 7.56
CA LEU A 4 -8.53 -18.81 6.57
C LEU A 4 -9.57 -17.91 7.21
N PRO A 5 -9.67 -16.64 6.80
CA PRO A 5 -10.71 -15.76 7.30
C PRO A 5 -12.08 -16.24 6.81
N THR A 6 -13.02 -16.28 7.75
CA THR A 6 -14.45 -16.47 7.52
C THR A 6 -15.20 -15.24 8.03
N ARG A 7 -16.44 -15.03 7.57
CA ARG A 7 -17.29 -13.97 8.10
C ARG A 7 -17.42 -14.05 9.63
N ALA A 8 -17.65 -15.26 10.15
CA ALA A 8 -17.74 -15.53 11.59
C ALA A 8 -16.44 -15.20 12.34
N SER A 9 -15.26 -15.55 11.80
CA SER A 9 -13.99 -15.24 12.45
C SER A 9 -13.69 -13.75 12.47
N LEU A 10 -14.06 -13.02 11.41
CA LEU A 10 -13.90 -11.57 11.32
C LEU A 10 -14.86 -10.85 12.28
N ASP A 11 -16.10 -11.31 12.39
CA ASP A 11 -17.08 -10.74 13.32
C ASP A 11 -16.67 -10.99 14.77
N ALA A 12 -16.17 -12.20 15.08
CA ALA A 12 -15.59 -12.48 16.39
C ALA A 12 -14.34 -11.62 16.67
N ALA A 13 -13.50 -11.36 15.66
CA ALA A 13 -12.35 -10.47 15.80
C ALA A 13 -12.79 -9.03 16.06
N ARG A 14 -13.84 -8.54 15.39
CA ARG A 14 -14.43 -7.22 15.64
C ARG A 14 -14.91 -7.07 17.08
N VAL A 15 -15.70 -8.04 17.55
CA VAL A 15 -16.23 -8.04 18.92
C VAL A 15 -15.08 -8.01 19.94
N ARG A 16 -14.03 -8.81 19.72
CA ARG A 16 -12.84 -8.80 20.60
C ARG A 16 -12.09 -7.48 20.53
N ALA A 17 -11.89 -6.90 19.34
CA ALA A 17 -11.21 -5.62 19.18
C ALA A 17 -11.97 -4.49 19.87
N ASP A 18 -13.30 -4.45 19.73
CA ASP A 18 -14.16 -3.47 20.40
C ASP A 18 -14.11 -3.62 21.92
N SER A 19 -14.14 -4.87 22.44
CA SER A 19 -13.97 -5.16 23.87
C SER A 19 -12.61 -4.70 24.41
N ILE A 20 -11.51 -5.09 23.77
CA ILE A 20 -10.15 -4.65 24.16
C ILE A 20 -10.06 -3.13 24.15
N ARG A 21 -10.62 -2.47 23.14
CA ARG A 21 -10.63 -1.02 23.04
C ARG A 21 -11.38 -0.37 24.20
N ARG A 22 -12.55 -0.87 24.59
CA ARG A 22 -13.28 -0.37 25.77
C ARG A 22 -12.52 -0.55 27.07
N GLN A 23 -11.80 -1.67 27.22
CA GLN A 23 -10.91 -1.90 28.37
C GLN A 23 -9.75 -0.90 28.36
N GLN A 24 -9.12 -0.66 27.21
CA GLN A 24 -8.04 0.31 27.09
C GLN A 24 -8.51 1.74 27.42
N ILE A 25 -9.73 2.12 27.03
CA ILE A 25 -10.32 3.41 27.40
C ILE A 25 -10.53 3.48 28.92
N ALA A 26 -11.10 2.43 29.52
CA ALA A 26 -11.32 2.35 30.96
C ALA A 26 -10.03 2.47 31.77
N TRP A 27 -9.01 1.69 31.41
CA TRP A 27 -7.71 1.73 32.08
C TRP A 27 -6.96 3.04 31.87
N GLN A 28 -7.16 3.73 30.75
CA GLN A 28 -6.61 5.07 30.55
C GLN A 28 -7.24 6.07 31.52
N GLU A 29 -8.54 5.99 31.80
CA GLU A 29 -9.17 6.85 32.81
C GLU A 29 -8.56 6.56 34.19
N GLU A 30 -8.43 5.30 34.59
CA GLU A 30 -7.78 4.96 35.86
C GLU A 30 -6.33 5.49 35.94
N LEU A 31 -5.58 5.42 34.84
CA LEU A 31 -4.21 5.94 34.76
C LEU A 31 -4.16 7.46 34.90
N ASP A 32 -5.08 8.19 34.26
CA ASP A 32 -5.14 9.65 34.34
C ASP A 32 -5.41 10.11 35.78
N TRP A 33 -6.41 9.49 36.44
CA TRP A 33 -6.76 9.79 37.83
C TRP A 33 -5.66 9.37 38.81
N ARG A 34 -5.00 8.24 38.57
CA ARG A 34 -3.82 7.85 39.33
C ARG A 34 -2.68 8.85 39.19
N CYS A 35 -2.45 9.39 37.99
CA CYS A 35 -1.47 10.45 37.80
C CYS A 35 -1.82 11.67 38.68
N TYR A 36 -3.09 12.11 38.68
CA TYR A 36 -3.51 13.24 39.51
C TYR A 36 -3.23 13.01 41.00
N ARG A 37 -3.47 11.79 41.50
CA ARG A 37 -3.11 11.38 42.87
C ARG A 37 -1.60 11.49 43.12
N LEU A 38 -0.79 10.93 42.23
CA LEU A 38 0.67 10.93 42.37
C LEU A 38 1.27 12.35 42.33
N TYR A 39 0.65 13.28 41.61
CA TYR A 39 1.03 14.68 41.58
C TYR A 39 0.45 15.51 42.73
N GLY A 40 -0.28 14.90 43.68
CA GLY A 40 -0.86 15.58 44.83
C GLY A 40 -2.04 16.51 44.49
N LEU A 41 -2.73 16.26 43.37
CA LEU A 41 -3.87 17.06 42.91
C LEU A 41 -5.21 16.61 43.50
N LEU A 42 -5.24 15.45 44.17
CA LEU A 42 -6.46 14.86 44.72
C LEU A 42 -6.44 14.88 46.25
N ALA A 43 -7.62 15.05 46.86
CA ALA A 43 -7.79 14.90 48.30
C ALA A 43 -7.50 13.45 48.74
N ALA A 44 -6.88 13.28 49.91
CA ALA A 44 -6.40 11.98 50.39
C ALA A 44 -7.51 11.03 50.89
N ASP A 45 -8.70 11.56 51.16
CA ASP A 45 -9.83 10.86 51.79
C ASP A 45 -10.89 10.35 50.80
N THR A 46 -10.74 10.66 49.52
CA THR A 46 -11.70 10.30 48.48
C THR A 46 -11.09 9.32 47.47
N ASP A 47 -11.84 8.25 47.15
CA ASP A 47 -11.44 7.28 46.15
C ASP A 47 -11.89 7.72 44.75
N TYR A 48 -10.90 8.12 43.95
CA TYR A 48 -11.07 8.46 42.54
C TYR A 48 -10.54 7.39 41.59
N GLU A 49 -10.17 6.21 42.09
CA GLU A 49 -9.65 5.08 41.31
C GLU A 49 -10.49 3.84 41.61
N TYR A 50 -10.71 3.00 40.60
CA TYR A 50 -11.40 1.72 40.73
C TYR A 50 -10.48 0.60 40.26
N PRO A 51 -10.07 -0.35 41.14
CA PRO A 51 -9.03 -1.32 40.83
C PRO A 51 -9.30 -2.23 39.61
N ASN A 52 -10.56 -2.48 39.27
CA ASN A 52 -10.96 -3.32 38.14
C ASN A 52 -12.10 -2.62 37.37
N PRO A 53 -11.79 -1.58 36.58
CA PRO A 53 -12.83 -0.79 35.93
C PRO A 53 -13.62 -1.66 34.92
N PRO A 54 -14.94 -1.43 34.77
CA PRO A 54 -15.71 -2.09 33.71
C PRO A 54 -15.26 -1.58 32.33
N GLU A 55 -15.68 -2.27 31.27
CA GLU A 55 -15.57 -1.74 29.91
C GLU A 55 -16.37 -0.44 29.80
N ILE A 56 -15.77 0.61 29.23
CA ILE A 56 -16.46 1.89 28.98
C ILE A 56 -16.42 2.25 27.49
N ASN A 57 -17.52 2.78 26.99
CA ASN A 57 -17.64 3.31 25.64
C ASN A 57 -17.09 4.74 25.55
N LEU A 58 -16.73 5.17 24.34
CA LEU A 58 -16.56 6.60 24.10
C LEU A 58 -17.90 7.31 24.28
N GLY A 59 -17.84 8.47 24.95
CA GLY A 59 -19.01 9.21 25.42
C GLY A 59 -19.29 8.98 26.90
N GLU A 60 -18.81 7.88 27.49
CA GLU A 60 -19.09 7.54 28.89
C GLU A 60 -17.99 7.99 29.86
N ARG A 61 -16.88 8.56 29.41
CA ARG A 61 -15.83 9.04 30.33
C ARG A 61 -16.33 10.22 31.16
N ALA A 62 -15.78 10.40 32.35
CA ALA A 62 -16.26 11.41 33.32
C ALA A 62 -16.32 12.81 32.70
N PHE A 63 -15.26 13.23 32.00
CA PHE A 63 -15.25 14.53 31.33
C PHE A 63 -16.21 14.62 30.13
N GLU A 64 -16.45 13.51 29.41
CA GLU A 64 -17.41 13.48 28.31
C GLU A 64 -18.83 13.66 28.83
N ILE A 65 -19.15 13.09 30.00
CA ILE A 65 -20.43 13.30 30.68
C ILE A 65 -20.58 14.77 31.11
N VAL A 66 -19.53 15.37 31.70
CA VAL A 66 -19.54 16.80 32.06
C VAL A 66 -19.73 17.67 30.81
N LEU A 67 -18.97 17.40 29.75
CA LEU A 67 -19.07 18.12 28.49
C LEU A 67 -20.49 18.00 27.89
N ALA A 68 -21.07 16.80 27.88
CA ALA A 68 -22.43 16.58 27.40
C ALA A 68 -23.48 17.33 28.24
N ARG A 69 -23.30 17.41 29.57
CA ARG A 69 -24.18 18.21 30.45
C ARG A 69 -24.10 19.71 30.12
N ARG A 70 -22.89 20.24 29.90
CA ARG A 70 -22.69 21.66 29.56
C ARG A 70 -23.28 22.00 28.20
N ILE A 71 -23.17 21.11 27.21
CA ILE A 71 -23.86 21.26 25.93
C ILE A 71 -25.39 21.29 26.13
N ALA A 72 -25.93 20.36 26.92
CA ALA A 72 -27.37 20.30 27.19
C ALA A 72 -27.88 21.55 27.94
N ALA A 73 -27.02 22.18 28.76
CA ALA A 73 -27.29 23.45 29.42
C ALA A 73 -27.08 24.69 28.52
N GLY A 74 -26.55 24.53 27.31
CA GLY A 74 -26.23 25.63 26.40
C GLY A 74 -24.99 26.43 26.78
N GLU A 75 -24.11 25.87 27.62
CA GLU A 75 -22.90 26.52 28.12
C GLU A 75 -21.65 26.25 27.29
N GLU A 76 -21.71 25.27 26.39
CA GLU A 76 -20.57 24.82 25.59
C GLU A 76 -21.02 24.30 24.22
N GLU A 77 -20.25 24.63 23.19
CA GLU A 77 -20.40 24.09 21.83
C GLU A 77 -19.13 23.32 21.47
N THR A 78 -19.28 22.13 20.89
CA THR A 78 -18.13 21.29 20.54
C THR A 78 -18.42 20.38 19.35
N THR A 79 -17.34 20.00 18.65
CA THR A 79 -17.36 18.96 17.61
C THR A 79 -16.83 17.63 18.13
N TRP A 80 -16.52 17.51 19.42
CA TRP A 80 -15.90 16.32 20.01
C TRP A 80 -16.64 15.03 19.68
N PHE A 81 -17.94 14.97 20.01
CA PHE A 81 -18.77 13.77 19.83
C PHE A 81 -18.92 13.38 18.36
N THR A 82 -19.22 14.35 17.49
CA THR A 82 -19.39 14.10 16.06
C THR A 82 -18.08 13.70 15.39
N ARG A 83 -16.96 14.34 15.74
CA ARG A 83 -15.63 14.02 15.22
C ARG A 83 -15.15 12.63 15.61
N HIS A 84 -15.49 12.16 16.81
CA HIS A 84 -15.03 10.89 17.35
C HIS A 84 -16.06 9.77 17.29
N GLY A 85 -17.25 10.04 16.74
CA GLY A 85 -18.32 9.05 16.61
C GLY A 85 -18.83 8.54 17.96
N SER A 86 -18.74 9.36 19.01
CA SER A 86 -19.26 9.03 20.34
C SER A 86 -20.64 9.62 20.56
N THR A 87 -21.46 8.93 21.35
CA THR A 87 -22.81 9.40 21.71
C THR A 87 -22.71 10.21 23.00
N PRO A 88 -23.12 11.49 23.01
CA PRO A 88 -23.13 12.28 24.24
C PRO A 88 -24.16 11.70 25.20
N ILE A 89 -23.74 11.41 26.44
CA ILE A 89 -24.63 10.99 27.52
C ILE A 89 -24.45 11.93 28.73
N THR A 90 -25.55 12.27 29.39
CA THR A 90 -25.54 13.20 30.54
C THR A 90 -25.71 12.49 31.89
N ALA A 91 -26.20 11.25 31.86
CA ALA A 91 -26.39 10.39 33.02
C ALA A 91 -25.29 9.34 33.10
N ILE A 92 -24.95 8.93 34.31
CA ILE A 92 -24.00 7.85 34.55
C ILE A 92 -24.68 6.51 34.19
N PRO A 93 -24.05 5.63 33.39
CA PRO A 93 -24.67 4.38 32.98
C PRO A 93 -25.04 3.44 34.14
N ASP A 94 -26.31 3.01 34.16
CA ASP A 94 -26.86 2.11 35.19
C ASP A 94 -26.27 0.69 35.16
N HIS A 95 -25.69 0.28 34.04
CA HIS A 95 -25.13 -1.05 33.88
C HIS A 95 -23.76 -1.22 34.56
N TRP A 96 -23.13 -0.13 35.00
CA TRP A 96 -21.86 -0.20 35.71
C TRP A 96 -22.00 -0.71 37.15
N PRO A 97 -20.97 -1.36 37.71
CA PRO A 97 -20.93 -1.71 39.12
C PRO A 97 -21.16 -0.48 40.01
N ALA A 98 -21.91 -0.64 41.10
CA ALA A 98 -22.27 0.47 41.99
C ALA A 98 -21.04 1.24 42.49
N GLY A 99 -19.95 0.53 42.84
CA GLY A 99 -18.70 1.18 43.26
C GLY A 99 -18.02 2.00 42.16
N TYR A 100 -18.09 1.55 40.90
CA TYR A 100 -17.54 2.34 39.78
C TYR A 100 -18.38 3.59 39.52
N ARG A 101 -19.72 3.50 39.63
CA ARG A 101 -20.60 4.68 39.53
C ARG A 101 -20.24 5.73 40.58
N GLN A 102 -20.02 5.33 41.84
CA GLN A 102 -19.62 6.25 42.92
C GLN A 102 -18.28 6.94 42.62
N VAL A 103 -17.29 6.19 42.09
CA VAL A 103 -16.01 6.77 41.65
C VAL A 103 -16.24 7.81 40.55
N VAL A 104 -17.04 7.49 39.52
CA VAL A 104 -17.31 8.42 38.42
C VAL A 104 -18.13 9.63 38.89
N GLU A 105 -19.08 9.47 39.82
CA GLU A 105 -19.78 10.58 40.47
C GLU A 105 -18.81 11.53 41.17
N ALA A 106 -17.87 10.98 41.96
CA ALA A 106 -16.85 11.77 42.63
C ALA A 106 -15.93 12.50 41.64
N ARG A 107 -15.53 11.82 40.55
CA ARG A 107 -14.74 12.40 39.46
C ARG A 107 -15.47 13.58 38.80
N ILE A 108 -16.73 13.39 38.44
CA ILE A 108 -17.59 14.42 37.82
C ILE A 108 -17.74 15.63 38.77
N ALA A 109 -18.04 15.39 40.04
CA ALA A 109 -18.17 16.45 41.03
C ALA A 109 -16.86 17.23 41.20
N LEU A 110 -15.71 16.57 41.16
CA LEU A 110 -14.41 17.24 41.23
C LEU A 110 -14.12 18.06 39.97
N ILE A 111 -14.42 17.54 38.78
CA ILE A 111 -14.28 18.28 37.51
C ILE A 111 -15.13 19.56 37.52
N GLU A 112 -16.37 19.48 38.03
CA GLU A 112 -17.30 20.61 38.07
C GLU A 112 -16.93 21.65 39.15
N SER A 113 -16.31 21.23 40.26
CA SER A 113 -16.04 22.09 41.42
C SER A 113 -14.61 22.67 41.45
N ASP A 114 -13.61 21.96 40.95
CA ASP A 114 -12.21 22.37 40.95
C ASP A 114 -11.77 22.89 39.57
N LYS A 115 -11.39 24.17 39.50
CA LYS A 115 -11.00 24.83 38.24
C LYS A 115 -9.75 24.23 37.59
N TYR A 116 -8.83 23.64 38.35
CA TYR A 116 -7.59 23.08 37.83
C TYR A 116 -7.82 21.67 37.29
N ILE A 117 -8.57 20.84 38.01
CA ILE A 117 -9.01 19.53 37.52
C ILE A 117 -9.89 19.70 36.29
N GLY A 118 -10.86 20.62 36.35
CA GLY A 118 -11.73 20.94 35.21
C GLY A 118 -10.98 21.48 33.99
N LEU A 119 -9.79 22.08 34.17
CA LEU A 119 -8.94 22.50 33.05
C LEU A 119 -8.26 21.30 32.37
N ILE A 120 -7.67 20.38 33.13
CA ILE A 120 -6.92 19.23 32.58
C ILE A 120 -7.82 18.08 32.10
N GLU A 121 -9.08 18.06 32.54
CA GLU A 121 -10.12 17.16 32.02
C GLU A 121 -10.84 17.73 30.77
N ARG A 122 -10.36 18.84 30.20
CA ARG A 122 -10.89 19.32 28.93
C ARG A 122 -10.51 18.40 27.76
N PRO A 123 -11.34 18.35 26.69
CA PRO A 123 -11.10 17.47 25.54
C PRO A 123 -9.72 17.60 24.88
N GLU A 124 -9.09 18.78 24.93
CA GLU A 124 -7.77 19.04 24.35
C GLU A 124 -6.65 18.26 25.04
N TYR A 125 -6.82 17.93 26.32
CA TYR A 125 -5.83 17.24 27.15
C TYR A 125 -6.10 15.74 27.29
N LYS A 126 -7.23 15.26 26.76
CA LYS A 126 -7.63 13.85 26.85
C LYS A 126 -7.32 13.10 25.56
N ARG A 127 -7.04 11.81 25.71
CA ARG A 127 -6.80 10.92 24.57
C ARG A 127 -8.07 10.83 23.70
N ARG A 128 -7.92 11.11 22.41
CA ARG A 128 -9.02 11.13 21.42
C ARG A 128 -9.50 9.75 20.97
N TRP A 129 -8.65 8.73 21.13
CA TRP A 129 -8.91 7.36 20.66
C TRP A 129 -9.23 7.23 19.17
N ALA A 130 -8.85 8.18 18.31
CA ALA A 130 -9.09 8.08 16.87
C ALA A 130 -8.51 6.76 16.30
N ALA A 131 -9.33 6.04 15.52
CA ALA A 131 -8.95 4.80 14.87
C ALA A 131 -9.62 4.72 13.49
N THR A 132 -8.98 4.01 12.56
CA THR A 132 -9.56 3.67 11.26
C THR A 132 -10.84 2.86 11.48
N PRO A 133 -11.95 3.13 10.76
CA PRO A 133 -13.17 2.34 10.88
C PRO A 133 -12.91 0.84 10.64
N TRP A 134 -13.62 -0.03 11.36
CA TRP A 134 -13.43 -1.48 11.24
C TRP A 134 -13.58 -1.97 9.80
N VAL A 135 -14.57 -1.47 9.07
CA VAL A 135 -14.81 -1.84 7.66
C VAL A 135 -13.60 -1.56 6.79
N GLU A 136 -12.91 -0.44 6.99
CA GLU A 136 -11.69 -0.10 6.26
C GLU A 136 -10.50 -0.98 6.67
N GLN A 137 -10.36 -1.28 7.97
CA GLN A 137 -9.33 -2.21 8.45
C GLN A 137 -9.52 -3.61 7.86
N GLU A 138 -10.76 -4.10 7.87
CA GLU A 138 -11.13 -5.39 7.32
C GLU A 138 -10.88 -5.46 5.81
N GLN A 139 -11.33 -4.46 5.06
CA GLN A 139 -11.08 -4.36 3.62
C GLN A 139 -9.58 -4.30 3.30
N THR A 140 -8.80 -3.56 4.10
CA THR A 140 -7.34 -3.49 3.94
C THR A 140 -6.68 -4.84 4.21
N ALA A 141 -7.08 -5.54 5.27
CA ALA A 141 -6.55 -6.85 5.64
C ALA A 141 -6.90 -7.92 4.59
N LEU A 142 -8.14 -7.96 4.12
CA LEU A 142 -8.60 -8.86 3.06
C LEU A 142 -7.88 -8.58 1.74
N LYS A 143 -7.75 -7.31 1.35
CA LYS A 143 -6.97 -6.91 0.17
C LYS A 143 -5.53 -7.39 0.31
N GLY A 144 -4.88 -7.13 1.44
CA GLY A 144 -3.52 -7.58 1.73
C GLY A 144 -3.35 -9.09 1.59
N TRP A 145 -4.26 -9.87 2.20
CA TRP A 145 -4.25 -11.33 2.10
C TRP A 145 -4.39 -11.82 0.64
N LEU A 146 -5.29 -11.24 -0.14
CA LEU A 146 -5.49 -11.60 -1.55
C LEU A 146 -4.24 -11.29 -2.39
N LEU A 147 -3.65 -10.11 -2.17
CA LEU A 147 -2.41 -9.72 -2.81
C LEU A 147 -1.28 -10.73 -2.44
N ASP A 148 -1.11 -11.04 -1.15
CA ASP A 148 -0.10 -11.99 -0.66
C ASP A 148 -0.28 -13.36 -1.29
N ARG A 149 -1.52 -13.82 -1.45
CA ARG A 149 -1.82 -15.09 -2.09
C ARG A 149 -1.40 -15.11 -3.57
N LEU A 150 -1.66 -14.03 -4.31
CA LEU A 150 -1.29 -13.92 -5.74
C LEU A 150 0.23 -13.88 -6.00
N GLU A 151 1.05 -13.64 -4.99
CA GLU A 151 2.51 -13.72 -5.11
C GLU A 151 3.08 -15.11 -4.88
N THR A 152 2.28 -16.05 -4.38
CA THR A 152 2.78 -17.39 -4.09
C THR A 152 3.26 -18.09 -5.36
N PRO A 153 4.34 -18.91 -5.30
CA PRO A 153 4.93 -19.52 -6.49
C PRO A 153 3.96 -20.30 -7.37
N SER A 154 2.89 -20.89 -6.80
CA SER A 154 1.86 -21.64 -7.54
C SER A 154 1.07 -20.80 -8.54
N TYR A 155 1.07 -19.47 -8.41
CA TYR A 155 0.44 -18.56 -9.36
C TYR A 155 1.31 -18.22 -10.57
N TRP A 156 2.61 -18.51 -10.49
CA TRP A 156 3.60 -18.09 -11.46
C TRP A 156 4.10 -19.27 -12.31
N PRO A 157 4.36 -19.05 -13.62
CA PRO A 157 4.91 -20.09 -14.47
C PRO A 157 6.27 -20.58 -13.97
N ASP A 158 6.51 -21.89 -14.11
CA ASP A 158 7.80 -22.55 -13.98
C ASP A 158 8.04 -23.39 -15.25
N PRO A 159 9.02 -23.03 -16.11
CA PRO A 159 10.02 -21.97 -15.95
C PRO A 159 9.42 -20.54 -15.98
N VAL A 160 10.17 -19.56 -15.47
CA VAL A 160 9.75 -18.16 -15.36
C VAL A 160 9.33 -17.57 -16.72
N ALA A 161 8.15 -16.98 -16.79
CA ALA A 161 7.61 -16.41 -18.02
C ALA A 161 6.61 -15.29 -17.72
N LEU A 162 6.60 -14.24 -18.57
CA LEU A 162 5.55 -13.21 -18.49
C LEU A 162 4.17 -13.86 -18.62
N THR A 163 3.22 -13.33 -17.88
CA THR A 163 1.84 -13.82 -17.89
C THR A 163 0.87 -12.66 -18.00
N SER A 164 -0.42 -12.92 -18.05
CA SER A 164 -1.46 -11.89 -18.12
C SER A 164 -2.34 -11.91 -16.89
N THR A 165 -3.03 -10.81 -16.60
CA THR A 165 -4.00 -10.76 -15.50
C THR A 165 -5.15 -11.76 -15.71
N SER A 166 -5.50 -12.09 -16.95
CA SER A 166 -6.47 -13.15 -17.27
C SER A 166 -5.97 -14.53 -16.82
N ARG A 167 -4.75 -14.92 -17.19
CA ARG A 167 -4.12 -16.19 -16.79
C ARG A 167 -3.93 -16.29 -15.27
N LEU A 168 -3.57 -15.18 -14.63
CA LEU A 168 -3.48 -15.11 -13.17
C LEU A 168 -4.85 -15.31 -12.52
N ALA A 169 -5.90 -14.70 -13.07
CA ALA A 169 -7.28 -14.90 -12.62
C ALA A 169 -7.76 -16.34 -12.83
N ASP A 170 -7.39 -16.99 -13.93
CA ASP A 170 -7.75 -18.40 -14.17
C ASP A 170 -7.11 -19.35 -13.16
N ARG A 171 -5.89 -19.04 -12.68
CA ARG A 171 -5.30 -19.75 -11.54
C ARG A 171 -6.06 -19.44 -10.26
N ALA A 172 -6.40 -18.18 -10.02
CA ALA A 172 -7.15 -17.75 -8.83
C ALA A 172 -8.53 -18.42 -8.73
N ARG A 173 -9.24 -18.61 -9.85
CA ARG A 173 -10.53 -19.32 -9.92
C ARG A 173 -10.45 -20.77 -9.44
N ARG A 174 -9.28 -21.40 -9.55
CA ARG A 174 -9.02 -22.78 -9.13
C ARG A 174 -8.50 -22.89 -7.70
N ASP A 175 -8.25 -21.75 -7.05
CA ASP A 175 -7.80 -21.68 -5.67
C ASP A 175 -9.01 -21.45 -4.75
N PRO A 176 -9.50 -22.49 -4.04
CA PRO A 176 -10.68 -22.37 -3.19
C PRO A 176 -10.46 -21.41 -2.02
N GLU A 177 -9.23 -21.30 -1.52
CA GLU A 177 -8.90 -20.37 -0.44
C GLU A 177 -8.98 -18.93 -0.95
N PHE A 178 -8.43 -18.67 -2.15
CA PHE A 178 -8.54 -17.36 -2.77
C PHE A 178 -10.01 -16.97 -3.00
N MET A 179 -10.81 -17.86 -3.58
CA MET A 179 -12.21 -17.60 -3.90
C MET A 179 -13.03 -17.30 -2.64
N GLN A 180 -12.80 -18.02 -1.55
CA GLN A 180 -13.47 -17.75 -0.27
C GLN A 180 -13.17 -16.35 0.26
N VAL A 181 -11.90 -15.95 0.29
CA VAL A 181 -11.51 -14.61 0.80
C VAL A 181 -11.97 -13.52 -0.16
N ALA A 182 -11.91 -13.77 -1.46
CA ALA A 182 -12.36 -12.85 -2.51
C ALA A 182 -13.86 -12.58 -2.45
N GLU A 183 -14.68 -13.59 -2.14
CA GLU A 183 -16.12 -13.43 -1.91
C GLU A 183 -16.40 -12.48 -0.74
N ILE A 184 -15.70 -12.67 0.39
CA ILE A 184 -15.83 -11.79 1.57
C ILE A 184 -15.37 -10.38 1.23
N TYR A 185 -14.26 -10.23 0.52
CA TYR A 185 -13.73 -8.94 0.08
C TYR A 185 -14.69 -8.20 -0.84
N ALA A 186 -15.26 -8.90 -1.83
CA ALA A 186 -16.23 -8.35 -2.78
C ALA A 186 -17.62 -8.11 -2.15
N GLY A 187 -17.92 -8.78 -1.03
CA GLY A 187 -19.19 -8.68 -0.33
C GLY A 187 -20.37 -9.35 -1.04
N ARG A 188 -20.10 -10.17 -2.07
CA ARG A 188 -21.13 -10.89 -2.85
C ARG A 188 -20.55 -12.16 -3.50
N PRO A 189 -21.35 -13.24 -3.63
CA PRO A 189 -20.90 -14.52 -4.20
C PRO A 189 -20.73 -14.49 -5.72
N ASP A 190 -21.43 -13.61 -6.44
CA ASP A 190 -21.42 -13.48 -7.89
C ASP A 190 -20.38 -12.47 -8.41
N PHE A 191 -19.30 -12.24 -7.66
CA PHE A 191 -18.22 -11.36 -8.11
C PHE A 191 -17.49 -11.93 -9.33
N ASP A 192 -16.93 -11.06 -10.16
CA ASP A 192 -16.10 -11.48 -11.30
C ASP A 192 -14.62 -11.60 -10.87
N PRO A 193 -14.05 -12.81 -10.82
CA PRO A 193 -12.66 -13.00 -10.40
C PRO A 193 -11.67 -12.33 -11.35
N SER A 194 -11.98 -12.26 -12.65
CA SER A 194 -11.08 -11.64 -13.63
C SER A 194 -11.00 -10.14 -13.45
N ALA A 195 -12.14 -9.47 -13.25
CA ALA A 195 -12.18 -8.04 -12.92
C ALA A 195 -11.49 -7.74 -11.59
N LEU A 196 -11.72 -8.56 -10.56
CA LEU A 196 -11.10 -8.39 -9.25
C LEU A 196 -9.58 -8.50 -9.32
N VAL A 197 -9.05 -9.58 -9.91
CA VAL A 197 -7.60 -9.79 -10.04
C VAL A 197 -6.97 -8.70 -10.89
N ALA A 198 -7.59 -8.30 -12.00
CA ALA A 198 -7.09 -7.21 -12.83
C ALA A 198 -7.00 -5.88 -12.04
N ALA A 199 -8.00 -5.55 -11.24
CA ALA A 199 -8.00 -4.34 -10.42
C ALA A 199 -6.93 -4.38 -9.31
N LEU A 200 -6.82 -5.50 -8.60
CA LEU A 200 -5.81 -5.71 -7.56
C LEU A 200 -4.40 -5.58 -8.13
N VAL A 201 -4.13 -6.27 -9.25
CA VAL A 201 -2.83 -6.27 -9.90
C VAL A 201 -2.48 -4.89 -10.45
N ALA A 202 -3.40 -4.25 -11.17
CA ALA A 202 -3.16 -2.92 -11.74
C ALA A 202 -2.84 -1.87 -10.67
N ALA A 203 -3.48 -1.95 -9.50
CA ALA A 203 -3.24 -1.03 -8.40
C ALA A 203 -1.85 -1.19 -7.77
N GLU A 204 -1.29 -2.41 -7.68
CA GLU A 204 0.05 -2.64 -7.13
C GLU A 204 1.10 -2.96 -8.22
N SER A 205 0.86 -2.49 -9.45
CA SER A 205 1.78 -2.61 -10.58
C SER A 205 2.51 -1.31 -10.89
N VAL A 206 3.78 -1.39 -11.28
CA VAL A 206 4.52 -0.28 -11.89
C VAL A 206 4.91 -0.65 -13.33
N PRO A 207 4.72 0.23 -14.32
CA PRO A 207 5.15 -0.03 -15.70
C PRO A 207 6.65 -0.27 -15.83
N PHE A 208 7.04 -1.24 -16.64
CA PHE A 208 8.45 -1.65 -16.81
C PHE A 208 9.37 -0.57 -17.40
N LEU A 209 8.86 0.44 -18.12
CA LEU A 209 9.66 1.53 -18.70
C LEU A 209 9.53 2.84 -17.92
N PRO A 210 10.64 3.56 -17.63
CA PRO A 210 10.61 4.87 -16.98
C PRO A 210 9.67 5.89 -17.64
N VAL A 211 9.63 5.93 -18.98
CA VAL A 211 8.78 6.86 -19.75
C VAL A 211 7.28 6.63 -19.53
N LEU A 212 6.89 5.45 -19.05
CA LEU A 212 5.50 5.13 -18.68
C LEU A 212 5.19 5.47 -17.21
N ARG A 213 6.21 5.75 -16.40
CA ARG A 213 6.10 6.03 -14.95
C ARG A 213 6.21 7.51 -14.64
N TYR A 214 7.15 8.21 -15.28
CA TYR A 214 7.54 9.57 -14.92
C TYR A 214 6.99 10.61 -15.89
N THR A 215 6.68 11.78 -15.36
CA THR A 215 6.50 12.99 -16.16
C THR A 215 7.85 13.49 -16.66
N GLU A 216 7.84 14.47 -17.58
CA GLU A 216 9.07 15.07 -18.11
C GLU A 216 10.04 15.58 -16.99
N PRO A 217 9.58 16.32 -15.95
CA PRO A 217 10.43 16.63 -14.79
C PRO A 217 10.98 15.41 -14.07
N GLY A 218 10.18 14.34 -13.94
CA GLY A 218 10.61 13.09 -13.31
C GLY A 218 11.69 12.36 -14.11
N LEU A 219 11.62 12.38 -15.44
CA LEU A 219 12.66 11.82 -16.32
C LEU A 219 13.99 12.55 -16.17
N ARG A 220 13.99 13.88 -16.06
CA ARG A 220 15.22 14.66 -15.80
C ARG A 220 15.84 14.35 -14.44
N LYS A 221 15.01 14.04 -13.43
CA LYS A 221 15.53 13.55 -12.15
C LYS A 221 16.12 12.15 -12.30
N ARG A 222 15.45 11.28 -13.05
CA ARG A 222 15.91 9.91 -13.31
C ARG A 222 17.30 9.88 -13.93
N GLU A 223 17.56 10.74 -14.90
CA GLU A 223 18.88 10.88 -15.53
C GLU A 223 19.97 11.29 -14.50
N GLN A 224 19.66 12.21 -13.58
CA GLN A 224 20.58 12.58 -12.50
C GLN A 224 20.84 11.43 -11.52
N TRP A 225 19.80 10.65 -11.21
CA TRP A 225 19.93 9.44 -10.39
C TRP A 225 20.80 8.38 -11.08
N GLU A 226 20.60 8.15 -12.37
CA GLU A 226 21.39 7.17 -13.15
C GLU A 226 22.86 7.58 -13.25
N SER A 227 23.13 8.88 -13.48
CA SER A 227 24.50 9.43 -13.45
C SER A 227 25.16 9.25 -12.07
N THR A 228 24.41 9.45 -10.99
CA THR A 228 24.88 9.19 -9.62
C THR A 228 25.23 7.70 -9.43
N TRP A 229 24.36 6.79 -9.87
CA TRP A 229 24.61 5.35 -9.76
C TRP A 229 25.79 4.88 -10.61
N ASP A 230 26.00 5.47 -11.79
CA ASP A 230 27.19 5.21 -12.61
C ASP A 230 28.48 5.62 -11.88
N LEU A 231 28.49 6.79 -11.22
CA LEU A 231 29.64 7.22 -10.43
C LEU A 231 29.89 6.30 -9.23
N GLN A 232 28.83 5.92 -8.50
CA GLN A 232 28.93 4.99 -7.37
C GLN A 232 29.47 3.63 -7.80
N ARG A 233 29.00 3.09 -8.93
CA ARG A 233 29.50 1.81 -9.48
C ARG A 233 30.98 1.88 -9.84
N ARG A 234 31.45 3.01 -10.38
CA ARG A 234 32.87 3.23 -10.70
C ARG A 234 33.71 3.36 -9.43
N GLU A 235 33.19 4.04 -8.40
CA GLU A 235 33.81 4.09 -7.07
C GLU A 235 33.93 2.69 -6.45
N ASP A 236 32.86 1.89 -6.49
CA ASP A 236 32.84 0.50 -6.01
C ASP A 236 33.84 -0.40 -6.77
N ALA A 237 34.12 -0.08 -8.04
CA ALA A 237 35.13 -0.74 -8.86
C ALA A 237 36.57 -0.26 -8.56
N GLY A 238 36.75 0.68 -7.62
CA GLY A 238 38.04 1.21 -7.19
C GLY A 238 38.52 2.44 -7.95
N GLU A 239 37.69 3.05 -8.80
CA GLU A 239 38.04 4.31 -9.47
C GLU A 239 37.92 5.51 -8.52
N GLN A 240 38.85 6.47 -8.61
CA GLN A 240 38.72 7.75 -7.91
C GLN A 240 37.80 8.69 -8.70
N VAL A 241 36.52 8.74 -8.30
CA VAL A 241 35.49 9.54 -8.99
C VAL A 241 35.23 10.92 -8.37
N GLY A 242 35.83 11.22 -7.20
CA GLY A 242 35.64 12.48 -6.49
C GLY A 242 34.31 12.54 -5.71
N GLU A 243 33.83 13.76 -5.43
CA GLU A 243 32.55 13.94 -4.72
C GLU A 243 31.37 13.55 -5.61
N ILE A 244 30.60 12.55 -5.17
CA ILE A 244 29.39 12.10 -5.87
C ILE A 244 28.21 12.99 -5.47
N PRO A 245 27.56 13.69 -6.41
CA PRO A 245 26.44 14.57 -6.09
C PRO A 245 25.23 13.79 -5.58
N VAL A 246 24.54 14.33 -4.58
CA VAL A 246 23.29 13.74 -4.07
C VAL A 246 22.14 14.09 -5.04
N PRO A 247 21.45 13.09 -5.63
CA PRO A 247 20.39 13.35 -6.59
C PRO A 247 19.13 13.89 -5.90
N PRO A 248 18.30 14.68 -6.63
CA PRO A 248 17.11 15.29 -6.06
C PRO A 248 16.02 14.25 -5.72
N LYS A 249 15.32 14.46 -4.61
CA LYS A 249 14.15 13.63 -4.25
C LYS A 249 12.99 13.83 -5.23
N TYR A 250 12.25 12.75 -5.49
CA TYR A 250 11.01 12.80 -6.25
C TYR A 250 9.85 13.36 -5.41
N LYS A 251 8.84 13.89 -6.10
CA LYS A 251 7.52 14.29 -5.56
C LYS A 251 6.41 13.67 -6.40
N SER A 252 5.18 13.72 -5.90
CA SER A 252 4.01 13.13 -6.60
C SER A 252 3.85 13.63 -8.03
N THR A 253 4.14 14.90 -8.32
CA THR A 253 4.02 15.49 -9.66
C THR A 253 5.07 14.98 -10.67
N ASP A 254 6.10 14.28 -10.21
CA ASP A 254 7.12 13.69 -11.08
C ASP A 254 6.67 12.34 -11.67
N PHE A 255 5.53 11.80 -11.21
CA PHE A 255 4.95 10.55 -11.66
C PHE A 255 3.67 10.79 -12.47
N VAL A 256 3.45 9.96 -13.49
CA VAL A 256 2.26 10.01 -14.35
C VAL A 256 1.00 9.56 -13.59
N LYS A 257 1.14 8.52 -12.75
CA LYS A 257 0.03 7.95 -11.98
C LYS A 257 0.28 8.09 -10.46
N PRO A 258 -0.76 8.40 -9.66
CA PRO A 258 -0.66 8.42 -8.20
C PRO A 258 -0.17 7.10 -7.59
N ASP A 259 -0.58 5.97 -8.15
CA ASP A 259 -0.14 4.65 -7.67
C ASP A 259 1.37 4.44 -7.85
N CYS A 260 1.96 4.91 -8.96
CA CYS A 260 3.41 4.85 -9.12
C CYS A 260 4.12 5.66 -8.01
N TRP A 261 3.63 6.86 -7.68
CA TRP A 261 4.18 7.64 -6.55
C TRP A 261 4.01 6.91 -5.22
N ARG A 262 2.83 6.33 -4.96
CA ARG A 262 2.56 5.55 -3.74
C ARG A 262 3.52 4.38 -3.59
N LEU A 263 3.83 3.70 -4.68
CA LEU A 263 4.70 2.51 -4.73
C LEU A 263 6.20 2.85 -4.75
N ARG A 264 6.60 4.05 -5.19
CA ARG A 264 8.02 4.41 -5.37
C ARG A 264 8.54 5.46 -4.37
N GLY A 265 7.69 6.40 -3.98
CA GLY A 265 8.01 7.45 -3.01
C GLY A 265 9.15 8.38 -3.44
N GLY A 266 9.65 9.18 -2.48
CA GLY A 266 10.62 10.25 -2.75
C GLY A 266 12.02 9.80 -3.17
N LEU A 267 12.35 8.52 -3.00
CA LEU A 267 13.64 7.92 -3.38
C LEU A 267 13.52 6.91 -4.52
N ASP A 268 12.33 6.79 -5.12
CA ASP A 268 12.05 5.86 -6.22
C ASP A 268 12.31 4.36 -5.91
N VAL A 269 12.27 3.99 -4.64
CA VAL A 269 12.51 2.61 -4.18
C VAL A 269 11.33 1.71 -4.62
N PRO A 270 11.58 0.60 -5.35
CA PRO A 270 10.52 -0.32 -5.76
C PRO A 270 9.76 -0.91 -4.56
N LYS A 271 8.43 -0.83 -4.59
CA LYS A 271 7.52 -1.49 -3.61
C LYS A 271 6.29 -2.11 -4.26
N GLU A 272 6.22 -2.06 -5.59
CA GLU A 272 5.22 -2.77 -6.36
C GLU A 272 5.36 -4.28 -6.21
N ARG A 273 4.25 -4.98 -6.40
CA ARG A 273 4.18 -6.45 -6.31
C ARG A 273 4.25 -7.07 -7.70
N TRP A 274 3.98 -6.26 -8.73
CA TRP A 274 4.00 -6.64 -10.13
C TRP A 274 4.69 -5.59 -10.98
N VAL A 275 5.41 -6.06 -12.00
CA VAL A 275 5.85 -5.23 -13.12
C VAL A 275 4.82 -5.36 -14.22
N SER A 276 4.32 -4.25 -14.75
CA SER A 276 3.36 -4.27 -15.86
C SER A 276 4.03 -3.94 -17.19
N TYR A 277 3.53 -4.54 -18.26
CA TYR A 277 3.99 -4.35 -19.64
C TYR A 277 2.84 -3.82 -20.52
N PRO A 278 2.37 -2.57 -20.32
CA PRO A 278 1.33 -2.00 -21.16
C PRO A 278 1.76 -1.95 -22.64
N GLY A 279 0.86 -2.34 -23.55
CA GLY A 279 1.13 -2.45 -24.98
C GLY A 279 1.69 -3.82 -25.40
N ALA A 280 2.00 -4.69 -24.43
CA ALA A 280 2.44 -6.06 -24.68
C ALA A 280 1.29 -7.07 -24.66
N GLU A 281 0.03 -6.64 -24.57
CA GLU A 281 -1.15 -7.51 -24.61
C GLU A 281 -1.23 -8.29 -25.93
N ARG A 282 -1.77 -9.50 -25.95
CA ARG A 282 -1.88 -10.31 -27.18
C ARG A 282 -3.08 -9.87 -28.00
N GLY A 283 -3.06 -10.08 -29.33
CA GLY A 283 -4.13 -9.62 -30.21
C GLY A 283 -5.54 -10.12 -29.83
N ALA A 284 -5.65 -11.37 -29.36
CA ALA A 284 -6.91 -11.95 -28.90
C ALA A 284 -7.21 -11.73 -27.40
N ASP A 285 -6.21 -11.37 -26.60
CA ASP A 285 -6.32 -11.17 -25.16
C ASP A 285 -5.78 -9.78 -24.77
N GLY A 286 -6.70 -8.84 -24.56
CA GLY A 286 -6.39 -7.47 -24.14
C GLY A 286 -6.09 -7.30 -22.65
N SER A 287 -5.89 -8.39 -21.91
CA SER A 287 -5.54 -8.32 -20.49
C SER A 287 -4.07 -7.94 -20.29
N LEU A 288 -3.82 -7.16 -19.23
CA LEU A 288 -2.51 -6.59 -18.93
C LEU A 288 -1.46 -7.69 -18.75
N VAL A 289 -0.35 -7.58 -19.48
CA VAL A 289 0.82 -8.45 -19.31
C VAL A 289 1.64 -7.98 -18.11
N ILE A 290 2.07 -8.95 -17.30
CA ILE A 290 2.72 -8.73 -16.02
C ILE A 290 3.87 -9.72 -15.78
N ALA A 291 4.81 -9.32 -14.94
CA ALA A 291 5.77 -10.17 -14.25
C ALA A 291 5.59 -10.05 -12.74
N TRP A 292 6.03 -11.06 -11.99
CA TRP A 292 6.14 -10.94 -10.54
C TRP A 292 7.35 -10.06 -10.20
N ALA A 293 7.15 -9.05 -9.35
CA ALA A 293 8.24 -8.17 -8.95
C ALA A 293 9.26 -8.84 -8.02
N GLY A 294 8.92 -10.00 -7.43
CA GLY A 294 9.82 -10.79 -6.59
C GLY A 294 10.91 -11.55 -7.36
N TRP A 295 10.86 -11.58 -8.69
CA TRP A 295 11.93 -12.15 -9.51
C TRP A 295 13.19 -11.29 -9.49
N ASN A 296 14.36 -11.94 -9.50
CA ASN A 296 15.63 -11.24 -9.70
C ASN A 296 15.76 -10.72 -11.14
N HIS A 297 16.76 -9.88 -11.40
CA HIS A 297 16.94 -9.25 -12.72
C HIS A 297 17.19 -10.27 -13.83
N LEU A 298 17.88 -11.38 -13.54
CA LEU A 298 18.13 -12.46 -14.50
C LEU A 298 16.83 -13.17 -14.91
N GLN A 299 15.97 -13.47 -13.95
CA GLN A 299 14.65 -14.08 -14.19
C GLN A 299 13.74 -13.12 -14.99
N GLN A 300 13.73 -11.83 -14.66
CA GLN A 300 12.97 -10.83 -15.40
C GLN A 300 13.46 -10.69 -16.86
N ALA A 301 14.78 -10.66 -17.07
CA ALA A 301 15.38 -10.58 -18.41
C ALA A 301 15.09 -11.83 -19.23
N THR A 302 15.18 -13.00 -18.62
CA THR A 302 14.86 -14.29 -19.24
C THR A 302 13.39 -14.34 -19.67
N ALA A 303 12.47 -14.00 -18.77
CA ALA A 303 11.05 -13.98 -19.06
C ALA A 303 10.69 -12.97 -20.17
N LEU A 304 11.29 -11.77 -20.15
CA LEU A 304 11.05 -10.74 -21.15
C LEU A 304 11.63 -11.11 -22.52
N ALA A 305 12.84 -11.67 -22.57
CA ALA A 305 13.45 -12.11 -23.83
C ALA A 305 12.68 -13.28 -24.46
N ALA A 306 12.28 -14.27 -23.65
CA ALA A 306 11.44 -15.36 -24.13
C ALA A 306 10.08 -14.86 -24.66
N TYR A 307 9.46 -13.91 -23.95
CA TYR A 307 8.23 -13.28 -24.42
C TYR A 307 8.43 -12.52 -25.73
N TYR A 308 9.52 -11.74 -25.84
CA TYR A 308 9.88 -11.03 -27.07
C TYR A 308 10.02 -11.99 -28.27
N LEU A 309 10.73 -13.10 -28.10
CA LEU A 309 10.91 -14.09 -29.18
C LEU A 309 9.58 -14.72 -29.61
N ASP A 310 8.73 -15.09 -28.65
CA ASP A 310 7.39 -15.61 -28.98
C ASP A 310 6.54 -14.58 -29.73
N MET A 311 6.64 -13.29 -29.37
CA MET A 311 5.93 -12.22 -30.08
C MET A 311 6.49 -11.98 -31.49
N LYS A 312 7.80 -12.09 -31.66
CA LYS A 312 8.48 -11.90 -32.94
C LYS A 312 8.22 -13.07 -33.89
N GLU A 313 8.45 -14.29 -33.43
CA GLU A 313 8.49 -15.49 -34.27
C GLU A 313 7.13 -16.19 -34.34
N GLY A 314 6.41 -16.27 -33.21
CA GLY A 314 5.12 -16.93 -33.12
C GLY A 314 3.96 -16.05 -33.58
N GLU A 315 3.87 -14.84 -33.02
CA GLU A 315 2.77 -13.89 -33.32
C GLU A 315 3.07 -12.94 -34.49
N GLY A 316 4.31 -12.91 -34.98
CA GLY A 316 4.71 -12.08 -36.12
C GLY A 316 4.56 -10.57 -35.88
N TRP A 317 4.86 -10.08 -34.68
CA TRP A 317 4.70 -8.66 -34.36
C TRP A 317 5.63 -7.76 -35.16
N GLU A 318 5.08 -6.62 -35.60
CA GLU A 318 5.85 -5.58 -36.29
C GLU A 318 6.91 -4.93 -35.38
N PRO A 319 8.03 -4.45 -35.96
CA PRO A 319 9.15 -3.88 -35.19
C PRO A 319 8.75 -2.81 -34.17
N ALA A 320 7.80 -1.93 -34.51
CA ALA A 320 7.34 -0.87 -33.62
C ALA A 320 6.68 -1.38 -32.32
N ARG A 321 6.06 -2.56 -32.37
CA ARG A 321 5.42 -3.20 -31.21
C ARG A 321 6.42 -4.01 -30.39
N LEU A 322 7.48 -4.51 -31.04
CA LEU A 322 8.60 -5.23 -30.42
C LEU A 322 9.60 -4.29 -29.72
N GLN A 323 9.80 -3.08 -30.25
CA GLN A 323 10.73 -2.07 -29.75
C GLN A 323 10.62 -1.81 -28.22
N PRO A 324 9.43 -1.59 -27.61
CA PRO A 324 9.34 -1.36 -26.18
C PRO A 324 9.84 -2.55 -25.34
N LEU A 325 9.69 -3.79 -25.82
CA LEU A 325 10.19 -4.97 -25.11
C LEU A 325 11.73 -4.99 -25.06
N LEU A 326 12.38 -4.64 -26.18
CA LEU A 326 13.84 -4.47 -26.22
C LEU A 326 14.31 -3.29 -25.38
N ALA A 327 13.55 -2.19 -25.35
CA ALA A 327 13.84 -1.09 -24.42
C ALA A 327 13.75 -1.55 -22.96
N GLY A 328 12.79 -2.41 -22.61
CA GLY A 328 12.70 -3.02 -21.29
C GLY A 328 13.91 -3.89 -20.95
N LEU A 329 14.38 -4.68 -21.91
CA LEU A 329 15.58 -5.48 -21.72
C LEU A 329 16.82 -4.59 -21.54
N LEU A 330 16.91 -3.47 -22.27
CA LEU A 330 17.97 -2.47 -22.12
C LEU A 330 18.02 -1.90 -20.69
N GLU A 331 16.87 -1.62 -20.07
CA GLU A 331 16.78 -1.15 -18.67
C GLU A 331 17.33 -2.17 -17.67
N LEU A 332 17.27 -3.47 -17.99
CA LEU A 332 17.77 -4.54 -17.12
C LEU A 332 19.27 -4.78 -17.25
N ILE A 333 19.90 -4.45 -18.40
CA ILE A 333 21.31 -4.75 -18.67
C ILE A 333 22.28 -4.25 -17.58
N PRO A 334 22.21 -2.99 -17.08
CA PRO A 334 23.15 -2.52 -16.06
C PRO A 334 23.12 -3.39 -14.80
N TRP A 335 21.93 -3.81 -14.37
CA TRP A 335 21.72 -4.65 -13.19
C TRP A 335 22.19 -6.09 -13.40
N LEU A 336 21.97 -6.64 -14.60
CA LEU A 336 22.54 -7.95 -14.97
C LEU A 336 24.06 -7.92 -14.93
N LYS A 337 24.68 -6.85 -15.46
CA LYS A 337 26.13 -6.69 -15.45
C LYS A 337 26.69 -6.56 -14.03
N GLN A 338 25.97 -5.89 -13.15
CA GLN A 338 26.39 -5.65 -11.77
C GLN A 338 26.23 -6.89 -10.88
N TRP A 339 25.12 -7.63 -11.01
CA TRP A 339 24.74 -8.65 -10.04
C TRP A 339 24.63 -10.08 -10.59
N HIS A 340 24.64 -10.25 -11.91
CA HIS A 340 24.40 -11.53 -12.57
C HIS A 340 25.36 -11.77 -13.76
N ASN A 341 26.61 -11.30 -13.66
CA ASN A 341 27.60 -11.43 -14.74
C ASN A 341 28.82 -12.28 -14.37
N ASP A 342 28.76 -12.97 -13.24
CA ASP A 342 29.67 -14.06 -12.97
C ASP A 342 29.47 -15.18 -13.99
N TYR A 343 30.50 -16.01 -14.16
CA TYR A 343 30.42 -17.12 -15.11
C TYR A 343 29.40 -18.13 -14.62
N ASP A 344 28.35 -18.32 -15.43
CA ASP A 344 27.29 -19.28 -15.20
C ASP A 344 27.68 -20.62 -15.84
N ALA A 345 27.83 -21.65 -15.01
CA ALA A 345 28.26 -22.97 -15.47
C ALA A 345 27.17 -23.73 -16.24
N GLU A 346 25.89 -23.44 -16.00
CA GLU A 346 24.77 -24.08 -16.68
C GLU A 346 24.65 -23.59 -18.13
N HIS A 347 24.84 -22.29 -18.35
CA HIS A 347 24.77 -21.66 -19.66
C HIS A 347 26.14 -21.45 -20.32
N ALA A 348 27.22 -21.82 -19.64
CA ALA A 348 28.61 -21.68 -20.08
C ALA A 348 28.98 -20.24 -20.53
N THR A 349 28.37 -19.23 -19.92
CA THR A 349 28.51 -17.82 -20.32
C THR A 349 28.36 -16.87 -19.12
N ARG A 350 28.59 -15.58 -19.34
CA ARG A 350 28.27 -14.53 -18.36
C ARG A 350 26.94 -13.91 -18.75
N MET A 351 25.92 -14.04 -17.90
CA MET A 351 24.55 -13.76 -18.33
C MET A 351 24.30 -12.28 -18.67
N GLY A 352 24.94 -11.33 -17.98
CA GLY A 352 24.88 -9.91 -18.32
C GLY A 352 25.46 -9.59 -19.70
N ASP A 353 26.57 -10.24 -20.09
CA ASP A 353 27.18 -10.08 -21.41
C ASP A 353 26.37 -10.81 -22.49
N TYR A 354 25.82 -11.99 -22.17
CA TYR A 354 24.89 -12.71 -23.05
C TYR A 354 23.67 -11.85 -23.42
N PHE A 355 22.95 -11.31 -22.43
CA PHE A 355 21.76 -10.49 -22.72
C PHE A 355 22.11 -9.16 -23.40
N ALA A 356 23.28 -8.59 -23.14
CA ALA A 356 23.74 -7.41 -23.86
C ALA A 356 24.02 -7.71 -25.35
N GLY A 357 24.60 -8.88 -25.65
CA GLY A 357 24.78 -9.36 -27.02
C GLY A 357 23.47 -9.64 -27.72
N PHE A 358 22.57 -10.40 -27.07
CA PHE A 358 21.22 -10.67 -27.55
C PHE A 358 20.47 -9.38 -27.92
N LEU A 359 20.45 -8.40 -27.01
CA LEU A 359 19.82 -7.10 -27.25
C LEU A 359 20.39 -6.39 -28.48
N ALA A 360 21.72 -6.41 -28.65
CA ALA A 360 22.38 -5.74 -29.76
C ALA A 360 22.05 -6.41 -31.11
N ASP A 361 22.01 -7.73 -31.15
CA ASP A 361 21.68 -8.49 -32.36
C ASP A 361 20.21 -8.33 -32.74
N GLU A 362 19.30 -8.41 -31.76
CA GLU A 362 17.88 -8.24 -31.99
C GLU A 362 17.52 -6.80 -32.41
N ALA A 363 18.10 -5.78 -31.76
CA ALA A 363 17.93 -4.40 -32.17
C ALA A 363 18.42 -4.18 -33.61
N ARG A 364 19.60 -4.71 -33.96
CA ARG A 364 20.14 -4.64 -35.34
C ARG A 364 19.22 -5.31 -36.35
N SER A 365 18.64 -6.47 -36.01
CA SER A 365 17.70 -7.20 -36.87
C SER A 365 16.44 -6.40 -37.19
N LEU A 366 16.02 -5.52 -36.27
CA LEU A 366 14.89 -4.61 -36.44
C LEU A 366 15.29 -3.24 -37.02
N GLY A 367 16.56 -3.02 -37.36
CA GLY A 367 17.06 -1.74 -37.86
C GLY A 367 17.09 -0.63 -36.79
N LEU A 368 17.14 -1.00 -35.51
CA LEU A 368 17.14 -0.09 -34.37
C LEU A 368 18.54 0.07 -33.78
N THR A 369 18.83 1.28 -33.32
CA THR A 369 20.02 1.58 -32.52
C THR A 369 19.68 1.53 -31.03
N ARG A 370 20.72 1.49 -30.18
CA ARG A 370 20.54 1.61 -28.73
C ARG A 370 19.89 2.93 -28.32
N ASP A 371 20.17 4.01 -29.05
CA ASP A 371 19.57 5.32 -28.77
C ASP A 371 18.09 5.36 -29.19
N ASP A 372 17.69 4.63 -30.24
CA ASP A 372 16.27 4.45 -30.57
C ASP A 372 15.50 3.72 -29.45
N LEU A 373 16.13 2.75 -28.78
CA LEU A 373 15.54 2.07 -27.64
C LEU A 373 15.39 3.02 -26.43
N ARG A 374 16.42 3.81 -26.11
CA ARG A 374 16.38 4.82 -25.03
C ARG A 374 15.37 5.92 -25.28
N ALA A 375 15.25 6.34 -26.54
CA ALA A 375 14.36 7.42 -26.96
C ALA A 375 12.91 6.96 -27.16
N TRP A 376 12.61 5.67 -27.00
CA TRP A 376 11.26 5.15 -27.21
C TRP A 376 10.26 5.86 -26.30
N LYS A 377 9.13 6.26 -26.88
CA LYS A 377 7.98 6.84 -26.16
C LYS A 377 6.70 6.19 -26.67
N PRO A 378 5.68 6.02 -25.82
CA PRO A 378 4.37 5.56 -26.29
C PRO A 378 3.83 6.52 -27.35
N ALA A 379 3.17 5.98 -28.36
CA ALA A 379 2.49 6.80 -29.37
C ALA A 379 1.49 7.73 -28.66
N ALA A 380 1.50 9.02 -29.03
CA ALA A 380 0.57 9.99 -28.46
C ALA A 380 -0.86 9.51 -28.73
N ILE A 381 -1.62 9.23 -27.67
CA ILE A 381 -3.05 8.98 -27.78
C ILE A 381 -3.67 10.28 -28.28
N THR A 382 -3.99 10.35 -29.57
CA THR A 382 -4.82 11.44 -30.11
C THR A 382 -6.21 11.26 -29.52
N THR A 383 -6.45 11.83 -28.34
CA THR A 383 -7.79 11.92 -27.78
C THR A 383 -8.62 12.78 -28.72
N ARG A 384 -9.36 12.15 -29.65
CA ARG A 384 -10.49 12.78 -30.33
C ARG A 384 -11.52 13.12 -29.26
N ARG A 385 -11.36 14.30 -28.64
CA ARG A 385 -12.44 14.94 -27.86
C ARG A 385 -13.56 15.22 -28.85
N GLY A 386 -14.54 14.31 -28.89
CA GLY A 386 -15.80 14.51 -29.58
C GLY A 386 -16.48 15.75 -29.01
N ARG A 387 -16.31 16.89 -29.68
CA ARG A 387 -17.08 18.10 -29.44
C ARG A 387 -18.50 17.81 -29.92
N ARG A 388 -19.37 17.36 -29.02
CA ARG A 388 -20.81 17.29 -29.27
C ARG A 388 -21.28 18.73 -29.48
N LYS A 389 -21.47 19.13 -30.74
CA LYS A 389 -22.19 20.36 -31.08
C LYS A 389 -23.63 20.15 -30.59
N THR A 390 -24.03 20.93 -29.60
CA THR A 390 -25.44 21.21 -29.33
C THR A 390 -25.98 21.97 -30.53
N GLY A 391 -26.90 21.33 -31.26
CA GLY A 391 -27.84 21.92 -32.18
C GLY A 391 -29.22 21.45 -31.78
#